data_AF-A0A7T1F3B9-F1
#
_entry.id   AF-A0A7T1F3B9-F1
#
_cell.length_a   1.000
_cell.length_b   1.000
_cell.length_c   1.000
_cell.angle_alpha   90.00
_cell.angle_beta   90.00
_cell.angle_gamma   90.00
#
_symmetry.space_group_name_H-M   'P 1'
#
loop_
_entity.id
_entity.type
_entity.pdbx_description
1 polymer ?
#
loop_
_entity_poly.entity_id
_entity_poly.type
_entity_poly.pdbx_seq_one_letter_code
_entity_poly.pdbx_strand_id
1 'polypeptide(L)'
;MELVRYLHQNPVRAKMCSKVDEYPWSSDIFYRKNDESLVDIGLVLDTLSEERSVAIKMYSECIDQIPENTVNYEEGKLIGEDTSPVMNSYKVKYEERKTLDELLLLSGASSNDLILLKKGSRKRHLTPYKLNFIQSSFEEKYSFSEIGRVIGMSSPAVYDLVMRYKLKVNEIT
;
A
#
# COMPACT_ATOMS: atom_id res chain seq x y z
N MET A 1 15.70 8.05 15.18
CA MET A 1 14.85 8.33 16.37
C MET A 1 13.70 9.31 16.12
N GLU A 2 13.80 10.25 15.17
CA GLU A 2 12.81 11.33 15.01
C GLU A 2 11.37 10.84 14.73
N LEU A 3 11.20 9.84 13.85
CA LEU A 3 9.89 9.30 13.51
C LEU A 3 9.21 8.61 14.71
N VAL A 4 9.95 7.80 15.46
CA VAL A 4 9.46 7.08 16.65
C VAL A 4 8.98 8.08 17.70
N ARG A 5 9.78 9.12 17.95
CA ARG A 5 9.39 10.25 18.82
C ARG A 5 8.13 10.94 18.35
N TYR A 6 8.06 11.29 17.07
CA TYR A 6 6.88 11.94 16.48
C TYR A 6 5.61 11.09 16.70
N LEU A 7 5.67 9.79 16.40
CA LEU A 7 4.54 8.88 16.54
C LEU A 7 4.05 8.81 18.00
N HIS A 8 4.97 8.64 18.94
CA HIS A 8 4.64 8.54 20.36
C HIS A 8 4.15 9.88 20.96
N GLN A 9 4.50 11.01 20.36
CA GLN A 9 4.01 12.33 20.77
C GLN A 9 2.63 12.68 20.21
N ASN A 10 2.09 11.92 19.25
CA ASN A 10 0.78 12.21 18.67
C ASN A 10 -0.35 12.32 19.69
N PRO A 11 -0.48 11.45 20.71
CA PRO A 11 -1.51 11.59 21.74
C PRO A 11 -1.40 12.90 22.54
N VAL A 12 -0.18 13.34 22.84
CA VAL A 12 0.08 14.61 23.55
C VAL A 12 -0.27 15.80 22.65
N ARG A 13 0.15 15.78 21.38
CA ARG A 13 -0.17 16.81 20.37
C ARG A 13 -1.68 16.93 20.13
N ALA A 14 -2.38 15.81 20.15
CA ALA A 14 -3.83 15.73 20.04
C ALA A 14 -4.57 16.08 21.36
N LYS A 15 -3.84 16.44 22.43
CA LYS A 15 -4.36 16.78 23.75
C LYS A 15 -5.17 15.65 24.41
N MET A 16 -4.85 14.39 24.08
CA MET A 16 -5.47 13.21 24.69
C MET A 16 -4.86 12.86 26.05
N CYS A 17 -3.59 13.21 26.28
CA CYS A 17 -2.86 13.04 27.53
C CYS A 17 -1.86 14.18 27.73
N SER A 18 -1.34 14.33 28.96
CA SER A 18 -0.34 15.37 29.28
C SER A 18 1.09 14.88 29.03
N LYS A 19 1.30 13.56 29.13
CA LYS A 19 2.58 12.90 28.88
C LYS A 19 2.43 11.69 27.99
N VAL A 20 3.52 11.29 27.34
CA VAL A 20 3.53 10.16 26.40
C VAL A 20 3.23 8.83 27.12
N ASP A 21 3.80 8.63 28.31
CA ASP A 21 3.65 7.42 29.12
C ASP A 21 2.23 7.23 29.70
N GLU A 22 1.39 8.27 29.65
CA GLU A 22 -0.01 8.21 30.08
C GLU A 22 -0.94 7.60 29.02
N TYR A 23 -0.50 7.42 27.78
CA TYR A 23 -1.34 6.89 26.70
C TYR A 23 -1.19 5.38 26.53
N PRO A 24 -2.16 4.55 26.99
CA PRO A 24 -2.00 3.11 27.09
C PRO A 24 -2.04 2.37 25.73
N TRP A 25 -2.50 3.04 24.67
CA TRP A 25 -2.64 2.46 23.34
C TRP A 25 -1.43 2.70 22.44
N SER A 26 -0.31 3.15 23.01
CA SER A 26 0.96 3.28 22.31
C SER A 26 1.89 2.11 22.60
N SER A 27 2.76 1.80 21.65
CA SER A 27 3.86 0.85 21.88
C SER A 27 4.97 1.40 22.80
N ASP A 28 4.93 2.68 23.19
CA ASP A 28 5.90 3.34 24.09
C ASP A 28 6.16 2.52 25.37
N ILE A 29 5.11 1.95 25.94
CA ILE A 29 5.19 1.17 27.19
C ILE A 29 6.12 -0.04 27.09
N PHE A 30 6.22 -0.67 25.91
CA PHE A 30 7.08 -1.83 25.67
C PHE A 30 8.54 -1.44 25.68
N TYR A 31 8.88 -0.28 25.10
CA TYR A 31 10.24 0.27 25.13
C TYR A 31 10.66 0.63 26.56
N ARG A 32 9.77 1.28 27.34
CA ARG A 32 10.09 1.69 28.72
C ARG A 32 10.22 0.49 29.67
N LYS A 33 9.47 -0.59 29.43
CA LYS A 33 9.48 -1.79 30.27
C LYS A 33 10.47 -2.86 29.82
N ASN A 34 11.18 -2.66 28.72
CA ASN A 34 12.03 -3.67 28.11
C ASN A 34 11.26 -4.96 27.76
N ASP A 35 10.08 -4.82 27.17
CA ASP A 35 9.16 -5.93 26.88
C ASP A 35 9.04 -6.15 25.37
N GLU A 36 9.49 -7.31 24.89
CA GLU A 36 9.50 -7.71 23.46
C GLU A 36 8.28 -8.57 23.07
N SER A 37 7.27 -8.69 23.94
CA SER A 37 6.12 -9.58 23.72
C SER A 37 5.23 -9.21 22.53
N LEU A 38 5.14 -7.91 22.19
CA LEU A 38 4.26 -7.42 21.12
C LEU A 38 5.00 -6.71 19.98
N VAL A 39 6.13 -6.06 20.28
CA VAL A 39 6.87 -5.23 19.33
C VAL A 39 8.37 -5.52 19.44
N ASP A 40 9.08 -5.41 18.32
CA ASP A 40 10.54 -5.47 18.29
C ASP A 40 11.11 -4.13 18.80
N ILE A 41 11.46 -4.09 20.08
CA ILE A 41 12.10 -2.93 20.69
C ILE A 41 13.61 -2.88 20.41
N GLY A 42 14.23 -4.01 20.04
CA GLY A 42 15.66 -4.15 19.80
C GLY A 42 16.12 -3.27 18.64
N LEU A 43 15.34 -3.23 17.55
CA LEU A 43 15.61 -2.38 16.39
C LEU A 43 15.88 -0.90 16.76
N VAL A 44 15.26 -0.40 17.81
CA VAL A 44 15.42 0.99 18.27
C VAL A 44 16.42 1.07 19.42
N LEU A 45 16.24 0.26 20.47
CA LEU A 45 17.07 0.36 21.69
C LEU A 45 18.53 0.04 21.41
N ASP A 46 18.81 -0.95 20.56
CA ASP A 46 20.18 -1.36 20.24
C ASP A 46 20.92 -0.30 19.40
N THR A 47 20.20 0.63 18.76
CA THR A 47 20.82 1.78 18.07
C THR A 47 21.22 2.91 19.03
N LEU A 48 20.69 2.91 20.25
CA LEU A 48 20.96 3.94 21.25
C LEU A 48 22.15 3.55 22.14
N SER A 49 22.21 2.29 22.58
CA SER A 49 23.29 1.77 23.40
C SER A 49 23.28 0.24 23.41
N GLU A 50 24.46 -0.38 23.57
CA GLU A 50 24.58 -1.81 23.84
C GLU A 50 24.10 -2.18 25.26
N GLU A 51 24.19 -1.24 26.20
CA GLU A 51 23.70 -1.46 27.57
C GLU A 51 22.20 -1.12 27.65
N ARG A 52 21.37 -2.13 27.90
CA ARG A 52 19.91 -1.99 27.82
C ARG A 52 19.33 -0.94 28.78
N SER A 53 19.85 -0.83 30.00
CA SER A 53 19.48 0.20 30.97
C SER A 53 19.74 1.62 30.44
N VAL A 54 20.88 1.83 29.80
CA VAL A 54 21.27 3.11 29.21
C VAL A 54 20.39 3.41 27.99
N ALA A 55 20.15 2.43 27.13
CA ALA A 55 19.29 2.58 25.95
C ALA A 55 17.86 3.01 26.33
N ILE A 56 17.26 2.40 27.36
CA ILE A 56 15.90 2.74 27.82
C ILE A 56 15.85 4.15 28.39
N LYS A 57 16.89 4.57 29.13
CA LYS A 57 16.98 5.93 29.66
C LYS A 57 17.08 6.94 28.52
N MET A 58 17.99 6.72 27.57
CA MET A 58 18.16 7.57 26.38
C MET A 58 16.88 7.63 25.54
N TYR A 59 16.18 6.50 25.38
CA TYR A 59 14.89 6.43 24.72
C TYR A 59 13.87 7.34 25.43
N SER A 60 13.66 7.13 26.73
CA SER A 60 12.67 7.87 27.51
C SER A 60 12.93 9.38 27.46
N GLU A 61 14.18 9.79 27.68
CA GLU A 61 14.60 11.19 27.58
C GLU A 61 14.37 11.77 26.18
N CYS A 62 14.60 10.98 25.11
CA CYS A 62 14.37 11.41 23.75
C CYS A 62 12.88 11.59 23.44
N ILE A 63 12.04 10.64 23.84
CA ILE A 63 10.59 10.64 23.57
C ILE A 63 9.87 11.75 24.33
N ASP A 64 10.27 12.02 25.58
CA ASP A 64 9.61 13.01 26.44
C ASP A 64 9.95 14.46 26.06
N GLN A 65 10.97 14.67 25.22
CA GLN A 65 11.32 16.00 24.70
C GLN A 65 10.39 16.42 23.56
N ILE A 66 9.51 17.39 23.80
CA ILE A 66 8.70 18.04 22.76
C ILE A 66 9.62 18.97 21.96
N PRO A 67 9.88 18.71 20.67
CA PRO A 67 10.73 19.59 19.86
C PRO A 67 9.95 20.87 19.52
N GLU A 68 10.54 22.05 19.77
CA GLU A 68 9.98 23.34 19.35
C GLU A 68 9.85 23.47 17.82
N ASN A 69 10.63 22.69 17.07
CA ASN A 69 10.68 22.71 15.60
C ASN A 69 10.40 21.31 15.01
N THR A 70 9.25 20.71 15.31
CA THR A 70 8.82 19.51 14.57
C THR A 70 8.50 19.88 13.12
N VAL A 71 9.14 19.20 12.17
CA VAL A 71 8.74 19.21 10.76
C VAL A 71 7.24 18.93 10.68
N ASN A 72 6.47 19.85 10.07
CA ASN A 72 5.04 19.69 9.93
C ASN A 72 4.75 18.67 8.82
N TYR A 73 4.68 17.39 9.18
CA TYR A 73 4.31 16.31 8.27
C TYR A 73 2.84 16.40 7.81
N GLU A 74 1.99 17.20 8.48
CA GLU A 74 0.58 17.39 8.13
C GLU A 74 0.38 18.43 7.01
N GLU A 75 1.37 19.29 6.76
CA GLU A 75 1.37 20.25 5.63
C GLU A 75 1.82 19.61 4.31
N GLY A 76 2.19 18.33 4.34
CA GLY A 76 2.50 17.56 3.15
C GLY A 76 1.30 17.47 2.21
N LYS A 77 1.56 17.63 0.91
CA LYS A 77 0.56 17.38 -0.12
C LYS A 77 -0.05 15.99 0.06
N LEU A 78 -1.37 15.90 0.24
CA LEU A 78 -2.08 14.64 0.32
C LEU A 78 -1.76 13.80 -0.93
N ILE A 79 -1.13 12.64 -0.73
CA ILE A 79 -0.87 11.70 -1.82
C ILE A 79 -2.24 11.25 -2.36
N GLY A 80 -2.55 11.69 -3.59
CA GLY A 80 -3.79 11.36 -4.28
C GLY A 80 -4.75 12.52 -4.57
N GLU A 81 -4.43 13.75 -4.15
CA GLU A 81 -5.32 14.91 -4.39
C GLU A 81 -5.07 15.62 -5.74
N ASP A 82 -4.04 15.26 -6.48
CA ASP A 82 -3.81 15.75 -7.84
C ASP A 82 -4.59 14.95 -8.88
N THR A 83 -5.61 15.56 -9.47
CA THR A 83 -6.21 15.10 -10.74
C THR A 83 -5.37 15.50 -11.96
N SER A 84 -4.03 15.45 -11.90
CA SER A 84 -3.15 15.71 -13.06
C SER A 84 -1.72 15.19 -12.84
N PRO A 85 -1.00 14.86 -13.93
CA PRO A 85 0.10 13.90 -13.91
C PRO A 85 1.34 14.48 -13.24
N VAL A 86 1.83 13.78 -12.22
CA VAL A 86 2.99 14.14 -11.42
C VAL A 86 4.28 13.99 -12.26
N MET A 87 4.99 15.10 -12.45
CA MET A 87 6.36 15.15 -12.95
C MET A 87 7.31 14.75 -11.81
N ASN A 88 7.72 13.49 -11.77
CA ASN A 88 8.61 12.90 -10.75
C ASN A 88 10.08 13.30 -10.93
N SER A 89 10.69 13.95 -9.93
CA SER A 89 12.14 14.18 -9.83
C SER A 89 12.89 13.20 -8.93
N TYR A 90 12.23 12.15 -8.43
CA TYR A 90 12.86 11.06 -7.66
C TYR A 90 12.48 9.73 -8.30
N LYS A 91 13.23 9.31 -9.33
CA LYS A 91 13.05 8.00 -9.98
C LYS A 91 13.55 6.89 -9.06
N VAL A 92 12.73 6.51 -8.09
CA VAL A 92 12.73 5.11 -7.66
C VAL A 92 12.13 4.34 -8.83
N LYS A 93 12.93 3.49 -9.49
CA LYS A 93 12.44 2.58 -10.53
C LYS A 93 11.59 1.49 -9.88
N TYR A 94 10.40 1.84 -9.41
CA TYR A 94 9.31 0.88 -9.39
C TYR A 94 8.84 0.78 -10.85
N GLU A 95 8.85 -0.41 -11.43
CA GLU A 95 8.05 -0.63 -12.62
C GLU A 95 6.61 -0.35 -12.20
N GLU A 96 6.10 0.82 -12.58
CA GLU A 96 4.73 1.21 -12.29
C GLU A 96 3.82 0.11 -12.86
N ARG A 97 3.02 -0.48 -11.96
CA ARG A 97 2.03 -1.49 -12.34
C ARG A 97 1.15 -0.90 -13.44
N LYS A 98 1.11 -1.57 -14.59
CA LYS A 98 0.28 -1.11 -15.71
C LYS A 98 -1.18 -1.09 -15.31
N THR A 99 -1.90 -0.05 -15.72
CA THR A 99 -3.32 0.06 -15.40
C THR A 99 -4.15 -0.93 -16.23
N LEU A 100 -5.34 -1.31 -15.74
CA LEU A 100 -6.23 -2.18 -16.51
C LEU A 100 -6.62 -1.59 -17.87
N ASP A 101 -6.74 -0.26 -17.98
CA ASP A 101 -7.04 0.38 -19.27
C ASP A 101 -5.86 0.28 -20.25
N GLU A 102 -4.62 0.41 -19.77
CA GLU A 102 -3.41 0.17 -20.57
C GLU A 102 -3.32 -1.28 -21.01
N LEU A 103 -3.55 -2.23 -20.11
CA LEU A 103 -3.55 -3.66 -20.44
C LEU A 103 -4.64 -4.02 -21.45
N LEU A 104 -5.80 -3.36 -21.36
CA LEU A 104 -6.88 -3.55 -22.32
C LEU A 104 -6.48 -2.99 -23.70
N LEU A 105 -5.80 -1.85 -23.75
CA LEU A 105 -5.27 -1.30 -25.00
C LEU A 105 -4.19 -2.22 -25.61
N LEU A 106 -3.32 -2.79 -24.77
CA LEU A 106 -2.30 -3.75 -25.17
C LEU A 106 -2.85 -5.12 -25.59
N SER A 107 -4.14 -5.39 -25.38
CA SER A 107 -4.78 -6.64 -25.81
C SER A 107 -4.75 -6.86 -27.32
N GLY A 108 -4.55 -5.79 -28.11
CA GLY A 108 -4.51 -5.81 -29.58
C GLY A 108 -5.88 -5.63 -30.26
N ALA A 109 -6.91 -5.25 -29.51
CA ALA A 109 -8.24 -4.98 -30.03
C ALA A 109 -8.32 -3.61 -30.76
N SER A 110 -9.15 -3.54 -31.80
CA SER A 110 -9.47 -2.26 -32.47
C SER A 110 -10.27 -1.33 -31.56
N SER A 111 -10.30 -0.02 -31.83
CA SER A 111 -11.08 0.94 -31.02
C SER A 111 -12.57 0.56 -30.90
N ASN A 112 -13.16 0.03 -31.98
CA ASN A 112 -14.55 -0.45 -31.96
C ASN A 112 -14.72 -1.69 -31.08
N ASP A 113 -13.75 -2.61 -31.13
CA ASP A 113 -13.77 -3.82 -30.31
C ASP A 113 -13.51 -3.52 -28.83
N LEU A 114 -12.67 -2.53 -28.50
CA LEU A 114 -12.48 -2.04 -27.13
C LEU A 114 -13.79 -1.54 -26.51
N ILE A 115 -14.59 -0.79 -27.29
CA ILE A 115 -15.92 -0.34 -26.86
C ILE A 115 -16.85 -1.53 -26.61
N LEU A 116 -16.83 -2.54 -27.49
CA LEU A 116 -17.64 -3.75 -27.34
C LEU A 116 -17.19 -4.59 -26.14
N LEU A 117 -15.89 -4.66 -25.87
CA LEU A 117 -15.30 -5.32 -24.71
C LEU A 117 -15.76 -4.65 -23.41
N LYS A 118 -15.64 -3.31 -23.31
CA LYS A 118 -16.12 -2.56 -22.14
C LYS A 118 -17.63 -2.72 -21.90
N LYS A 119 -18.40 -2.87 -22.97
CA LYS A 119 -19.86 -3.16 -22.89
C LYS A 119 -20.20 -4.62 -22.54
N GLY A 120 -19.24 -5.50 -22.34
CA GLY A 120 -19.50 -6.91 -22.02
C GLY A 120 -20.04 -7.74 -23.19
N SER A 121 -19.74 -7.33 -24.43
CA SER A 121 -20.22 -8.04 -25.62
C SER A 121 -19.75 -9.50 -25.65
N ARG A 122 -20.64 -10.40 -26.10
CA ARG A 122 -20.39 -11.86 -26.19
C ARG A 122 -20.00 -12.33 -27.60
N LYS A 123 -19.65 -11.41 -28.51
CA LYS A 123 -19.25 -11.77 -29.87
C LYS A 123 -17.99 -12.65 -29.83
N ARG A 124 -18.01 -13.76 -30.57
CA ARG A 124 -16.96 -14.79 -30.56
C ARG A 124 -15.59 -14.27 -30.97
N HIS A 125 -15.52 -13.31 -31.89
CA HIS A 125 -14.25 -12.73 -32.34
C HIS A 125 -13.54 -11.90 -31.26
N LEU A 126 -14.24 -11.53 -30.18
CA LEU A 126 -13.66 -10.80 -29.05
C LEU A 126 -12.94 -11.70 -28.04
N THR A 127 -13.20 -13.00 -28.07
CA THR A 127 -12.66 -13.96 -27.09
C THR A 127 -11.12 -13.94 -27.01
N PRO A 128 -10.36 -13.89 -28.12
CA PRO A 128 -8.90 -13.82 -28.05
C PRO A 128 -8.39 -12.59 -27.29
N TYR A 129 -9.01 -11.42 -27.53
CA TYR A 129 -8.62 -10.18 -26.85
C TYR A 129 -8.95 -10.20 -25.35
N LYS A 130 -10.09 -10.81 -24.98
CA LYS A 130 -10.43 -11.04 -23.56
C LYS A 130 -9.40 -11.92 -22.87
N LEU A 131 -8.99 -13.01 -23.52
CA LEU A 131 -7.98 -13.93 -22.98
C LEU A 131 -6.65 -13.21 -22.74
N ASN A 132 -6.18 -12.45 -23.74
CA ASN A 132 -4.94 -11.69 -23.64
C ASN A 132 -5.01 -10.64 -22.51
N PHE A 133 -6.09 -9.86 -22.46
CA PHE A 133 -6.32 -8.88 -21.40
C PHE A 133 -6.34 -9.52 -20.00
N ILE A 134 -7.07 -10.62 -19.84
CA ILE A 134 -7.19 -11.33 -18.56
C ILE A 134 -5.83 -11.87 -18.11
N GLN A 135 -5.07 -12.48 -19.02
CA GLN A 135 -3.74 -13.01 -18.74
C GLN A 135 -2.78 -11.90 -18.27
N SER A 136 -2.66 -10.82 -19.03
CA SER A 136 -1.79 -9.69 -18.66
C SER A 136 -2.24 -9.00 -17.37
N SER A 137 -3.55 -8.96 -17.10
CA SER A 137 -4.07 -8.43 -15.83
C SER A 137 -3.70 -9.29 -14.63
N PHE A 138 -3.62 -10.61 -14.79
CA PHE A 138 -3.16 -11.50 -13.72
C PHE A 138 -1.66 -11.41 -13.47
N GLU A 139 -0.86 -11.21 -14.51
CA GLU A 139 0.58 -10.95 -14.37
C GLU A 139 0.82 -9.67 -13.55
N GLU A 140 -0.02 -8.66 -13.75
CA GLU A 140 -0.08 -7.45 -12.95
C GLU A 140 -0.90 -7.61 -11.65
N LYS A 141 -1.23 -8.83 -11.21
CA LYS A 141 -1.88 -9.16 -9.92
C LYS A 141 -3.28 -8.57 -9.70
N TYR A 142 -4.06 -8.31 -10.74
CA TYR A 142 -5.44 -7.86 -10.60
C TYR A 142 -6.39 -9.01 -10.24
N SER A 143 -7.42 -8.72 -9.46
CA SER A 143 -8.44 -9.70 -9.07
C SER A 143 -9.47 -9.94 -10.18
N PHE A 144 -10.14 -11.10 -10.14
CA PHE A 144 -11.25 -11.43 -11.04
C PHE A 144 -12.35 -10.35 -11.07
N SER A 145 -12.63 -9.73 -9.92
CA SER A 145 -13.65 -8.70 -9.77
C SER A 145 -13.26 -7.39 -10.46
N GLU A 146 -11.99 -6.97 -10.33
CA GLU A 146 -11.47 -5.76 -11.00
C GLU A 146 -11.44 -5.94 -12.51
N ILE A 147 -10.92 -7.08 -12.98
CA ILE A 147 -10.87 -7.45 -14.40
C ILE A 147 -12.29 -7.47 -14.98
N GLY A 148 -13.22 -8.15 -14.31
CA GLY A 148 -14.61 -8.26 -14.73
C GLY A 148 -15.30 -6.90 -14.87
N ARG A 149 -15.04 -5.97 -13.95
CA ARG A 149 -15.60 -4.61 -13.98
C ARG A 149 -15.24 -3.87 -15.27
N VAL A 150 -14.02 -4.04 -15.78
CA VAL A 150 -13.52 -3.35 -16.99
C VAL A 150 -14.17 -3.89 -18.26
N ILE A 151 -14.36 -5.21 -18.37
CA ILE A 151 -14.91 -5.85 -19.58
C ILE A 151 -16.38 -6.26 -19.44
N GLY A 152 -17.12 -5.68 -18.48
CA GLY A 152 -18.55 -5.93 -18.29
C GLY A 152 -18.90 -7.39 -17.99
N MET A 153 -18.06 -8.10 -17.23
CA MET A 153 -18.25 -9.50 -16.85
C MET A 153 -18.29 -9.66 -15.32
N SER A 154 -19.02 -10.67 -14.84
CA SER A 154 -18.98 -11.03 -13.42
C SER A 154 -17.69 -11.80 -13.09
N SER A 155 -17.22 -11.70 -11.84
CA SER A 155 -16.04 -12.43 -11.37
C SER A 155 -16.11 -13.95 -11.67
N PRO A 156 -17.24 -14.66 -11.42
CA PRO A 156 -17.37 -16.07 -11.80
C PRO A 156 -17.27 -16.32 -13.31
N ALA A 157 -17.71 -15.39 -14.15
CA ALA A 157 -17.59 -15.52 -15.60
C ALA A 157 -16.15 -15.33 -16.09
N VAL A 158 -15.37 -14.48 -15.41
CA VAL A 158 -13.93 -14.36 -15.67
C VAL A 158 -13.22 -15.66 -15.24
N TYR A 159 -13.55 -16.17 -14.06
CA TYR A 159 -13.02 -17.45 -13.55
C TYR A 159 -13.33 -18.64 -14.47
N ASP A 160 -14.57 -18.80 -14.93
CA ASP A 160 -14.95 -19.85 -15.90
C ASP A 160 -14.12 -19.78 -17.18
N LEU A 161 -13.83 -18.55 -17.65
CA LEU A 161 -13.04 -18.33 -18.85
C LEU A 161 -11.55 -18.67 -18.63
N VAL A 162 -10.99 -18.33 -17.47
CA VAL A 162 -9.65 -18.76 -17.04
C VAL A 162 -9.54 -20.29 -17.04
N MET A 163 -10.50 -20.97 -16.39
CA MET A 163 -10.50 -22.43 -16.25
C MET A 163 -10.68 -23.13 -17.60
N ARG A 164 -11.60 -22.65 -18.43
CA ARG A 164 -11.88 -23.22 -19.76
C ARG A 164 -10.68 -23.16 -20.69
N TYR A 165 -9.92 -22.06 -20.66
CA TYR A 165 -8.77 -21.83 -21.53
C TYR A 165 -7.42 -22.13 -20.87
N LYS A 166 -7.43 -22.62 -19.62
CA LYS A 166 -6.24 -23.01 -18.85
C LYS A 166 -5.18 -21.89 -18.82
N LEU A 167 -5.63 -20.66 -18.54
CA LEU A 167 -4.72 -19.52 -18.42
C LEU A 167 -3.77 -19.71 -17.23
N LYS A 168 -2.52 -19.25 -17.39
CA LYS A 168 -1.51 -19.32 -16.33
C LYS A 168 -1.75 -18.18 -15.36
N VAL A 169 -2.63 -18.43 -14.39
CA VAL A 169 -2.88 -17.50 -13.29
C VAL A 169 -1.99 -17.95 -12.13
N ASN A 170 -1.16 -17.05 -11.60
CA ASN A 170 -0.38 -17.33 -10.40
C ASN A 170 -1.36 -17.68 -9.28
N GLU A 171 -1.24 -18.87 -8.70
CA GLU A 171 -2.14 -19.36 -7.64
C GLU A 171 -2.02 -18.44 -6.43
N ILE A 172 -2.98 -17.52 -6.28
CA ILE A 172 -3.23 -16.83 -5.02
C ILE A 172 -4.16 -17.76 -4.23
N THR A 173 -3.53 -18.69 -3.50
CA THR A 173 -4.20 -19.39 -2.40
C THR A 173 -3.99 -18.58 -1.13
#